data_AF-A0A382KPJ7-F1
#
_entry.id   AF-A0A382KPJ7-F1
#
_cell.length_a   1.000
_cell.length_b   1.000
_cell.length_c   1.000
_cell.angle_alpha   90.00
_cell.angle_beta   90.00
_cell.angle_gamma   90.00
#
_symmetry.space_group_name_H-M   'P 1'
#
loop_
_entity.id
_entity.type
_entity.pdbx_description
1 polymer ?
#
loop_
_entity_poly.entity_id
_entity_poly.type
_entity_poly.pdbx_seq_one_letter_code
_entity_poly.pdbx_strand_id
1 'polypeptide(L)' 'MTTIQFDEKGLIPAVVQDHQTRKLLMVAYMNRESLTKTLESREAWFYSRSRENL' A
#
# COMPACT_ATOMS: atom_id res chain seq x y z
N MET A 1 4.55 -3.59 19.12
CA MET A 1 4.57 -3.36 17.66
C MET A 1 3.19 -3.69 17.13
N THR A 2 2.57 -2.79 16.38
CA THR A 2 1.24 -3.00 15.81
C THR A 2 1.36 -3.97 14.63
N THR A 3 0.77 -5.15 14.75
CA THR A 3 0.70 -6.12 13.65
C THR A 3 -0.26 -5.60 12.59
N ILE A 4 0.19 -5.51 11.34
CA ILE A 4 -0.67 -5.14 10.20
C ILE A 4 -1.61 -6.32 9.92
N GLN A 5 -2.91 -6.04 9.99
CA GLN A 5 -3.96 -7.00 9.67
C GLN A 5 -4.35 -6.82 8.20
N PHE A 6 -4.16 -7.89 7.43
CA PHE A 6 -4.62 -7.97 6.05
C PHE A 6 -6.06 -8.51 6.04
N ASP A 7 -6.85 -8.09 5.05
CA ASP A 7 -8.19 -8.64 4.84
C ASP A 7 -8.14 -10.11 4.36
N GLU A 8 -9.32 -10.70 4.12
CA GLU A 8 -9.46 -12.08 3.63
C GLU A 8 -8.76 -12.33 2.28
N LYS A 9 -8.48 -11.27 1.51
CA LYS A 9 -7.78 -11.32 0.22
C LYS A 9 -6.28 -11.03 0.37
N GLY A 10 -5.78 -10.87 1.59
CA GLY A 10 -4.38 -10.56 1.85
C GLY A 10 -4.01 -9.12 1.49
N LEU A 11 -4.97 -8.18 1.52
CA LEU A 11 -4.78 -6.78 1.14
C LEU A 11 -4.98 -5.80 2.30
N ILE A 12 -4.36 -4.63 2.20
CA ILE A 12 -4.62 -3.45 3.02
C ILE A 12 -4.89 -2.23 2.14
N PRO A 13 -5.74 -1.28 2.58
CA PRO A 13 -5.83 0.02 1.93
C PRO A 13 -4.58 0.86 2.22
N ALA A 14 -4.07 1.54 1.21
CA ALA A 14 -2.94 2.46 1.29
C ALA A 14 -3.39 3.86 0.87
N VAL A 15 -3.28 4.84 1.78
CA VAL A 15 -3.61 6.24 1.52
C VAL A 15 -2.32 7.01 1.29
N VAL A 16 -2.18 7.60 0.11
CA VAL A 16 -1.02 8.42 -0.24
C VAL A 16 -1.36 9.87 0.02
N GLN A 17 -0.52 10.52 0.81
CA GLN A 17 -0.66 11.91 1.20
C GLN A 17 0.62 12.67 0.83
N ASP A 18 0.45 13.90 0.35
CA ASP A 18 1.56 14.83 0.21
C ASP A 18 2.14 15.19 1.58
N HIS A 19 3.45 15.02 1.74
CA HIS A 19 4.10 15.13 3.04
C HIS A 19 4.15 16.56 3.60
N GLN A 20 4.06 17.58 2.73
CA GLN A 20 4.14 18.99 3.12
C GLN A 20 2.74 19.57 3.36
N THR A 21 1.85 19.40 2.40
CA THR A 21 0.52 20.04 2.35
C THR A 21 -0.56 19.22 3.04
N ARG A 22 -0.29 17.94 3.34
CA ARG A 22 -1.27 16.97 3.86
C ARG A 22 -2.43 16.70 2.90
N LYS A 23 -2.30 17.09 1.64
CA LYS A 23 -3.31 16.79 0.61
C LYS A 23 -3.35 15.28 0.34
N LEU A 24 -4.55 14.70 0.30
CA LEU A 24 -4.75 13.33 -0.15
C LEU A 24 -4.53 13.27 -1.66
N LEU A 25 -3.61 12.39 -2.09
CA LEU A 25 -3.24 12.23 -3.49
C LEU A 25 -4.00 11.06 -4.12
N MET A 26 -4.01 9.91 -3.46
CA MET A 26 -4.68 8.71 -3.95
C MET A 26 -4.96 7.69 -2.84
N VAL A 27 -5.87 6.76 -3.14
CA VAL A 27 -6.10 5.54 -2.36
C VAL A 27 -5.84 4.34 -3.26
N ALA A 28 -5.06 3.39 -2.77
CA ALA A 28 -4.73 2.15 -3.45
C ALA A 28 -4.79 0.96 -2.48
N TYR A 29 -4.42 -0.21 -2.95
CA TYR A 29 -4.29 -1.41 -2.13
C TYR A 29 -2.86 -1.92 -2.16
N MET A 30 -2.44 -2.59 -1.10
CA MET A 30 -1.15 -3.26 -0.99
C MET A 30 -1.37 -4.69 -0.52
N ASN A 31 -0.68 -5.64 -1.12
CA ASN A 31 -0.50 -6.96 -0.55
C ASN A 31 0.77 -6.97 0.33
N ARG A 32 1.11 -8.12 0.91
CA ARG A 32 2.33 -8.25 1.72
C ARG A 32 3.60 -7.90 0.94
N GLU A 33 3.70 -8.34 -0.32
CA GLU A 33 4.87 -8.11 -1.17
C GLU A 33 5.06 -6.63 -1.49
N SER A 34 4.01 -5.94 -1.93
CA SER A 34 4.05 -4.53 -2.28
C SER A 34 4.41 -3.66 -1.07
N LEU A 35 3.90 -4.02 0.12
CA LEU A 35 4.29 -3.36 1.36
C LEU A 35 5.77 -3.56 1.67
N THR A 36 6.27 -4.80 1.60
CA THR A 36 7.70 -5.10 1.84
C THR A 36 8.59 -4.32 0.87
N LYS A 37 8.29 -4.35 -0.43
CA LYS A 37 9.05 -3.60 -1.44
C LYS A 37 9.03 -2.10 -1.19
N THR A 38 7.89 -1.55 -0.74
CA THR A 38 7.81 -0.13 -0.38
C THR A 38 8.75 0.25 0.76
N LEU A 39 8.86 -0.62 1.77
CA LEU A 39 9.77 -0.38 2.91
C LEU A 39 11.24 -0.51 2.49
N GLU A 40 11.55 -1.46 1.62
CA GLU A 40 12.91 -1.73 1.14
C GLU A 40 13.40 -0.68 0.14
N SER A 41 12.62 -0.38 -0.90
CA SER A 41 13.03 0.54 -1.98
C SER A 41 12.78 2.00 -1.63
N ARG A 42 11.91 2.29 -0.64
CA ARG A 42 11.40 3.63 -0.32
C ARG A 42 10.62 4.29 -1.46
N GLU A 43 10.10 3.49 -2.37
CA GLU A 43 9.19 3.91 -3.44
C GLU A 43 7.82 3.26 -3.22
N ALA A 44 6.74 3.91 -3.66
CA ALA A 44 5.40 3.39 -3.44
C ALA A 44 5.07 2.24 -4.41
N TRP A 45 4.88 1.03 -3.89
CA TRP A 45 4.42 -0.13 -4.65
C TRP A 45 2.97 -0.48 -4.29
N PHE A 46 2.11 -0.67 -5.27
CA PHE A 46 0.70 -1.00 -5.05
C PHE A 46 0.34 -2.33 -5.69
N TYR A 47 -0.76 -2.92 -5.25
CA TYR A 47 -1.30 -4.15 -5.82
C TYR A 47 -2.55 -3.84 -6.64
N SER A 48 -2.53 -4.25 -7.91
CA SER A 48 -3.67 -4.12 -8.82
C SER A 48 -4.66 -5.26 -8.61
N ARG A 49 -5.76 -4.97 -7.92
CA ARG A 49 -6.83 -5.95 -7.65
C ARG A 49 -7.51 -6.50 -8.90
N SER A 50 -7.51 -5.75 -10.00
CA SER A 50 -8.14 -6.18 -11.25
C SER A 50 -7.23 -7.05 -12.13
N ARG A 51 -5.91 -6.91 -11.96
CA ARG A 51 -4.90 -7.66 -12.71
C ARG A 51 -4.22 -8.75 -11.88
N GLU A 52 -4.58 -8.83 -10.60
CA GLU A 52 -3.99 -9.70 -9.58
C GLU A 52 -2.45 -9.66 -9.55
N ASN A 53 -1.89 -8.48 -9.84
CA ASN A 53 -0.45 -8.28 -10.01
C ASN A 53 0.03 -7.00 -9.33
N LEU A 54 1.33 -6.95 -9.04
CA LEU A 54 2.06 -5.79 -8.53
C LEU A 54 2.19 -4.70 -9.62
#